data_AF-A0AAV6B2E1-F1
#
_entry.id   AF-A0AAV6B2E1-F1
#
_cell.length_a   1.000
_cell.length_b   1.000
_cell.length_c   1.000
_cell.angle_alpha   90.00
_cell.angle_beta   90.00
_cell.angle_gamma   90.00
#
_symmetry.space_group_name_H-M   'P 1'
#
loop_
_entity.id
_entity.type
_entity.pdbx_description
1 polymer ?
#
loop_
_entity_poly.entity_id
_entity_poly.type
_entity_poly.pdbx_seq_one_letter_code
_entity_poly.pdbx_strand_id
1 'polypeptide(L)'
;MKLTQGYKLERFDENGKYYVIAPDDWSVGGVFDGIVERIGWNQDWILARVTRLYRGDTSGWYALEVKTKRVVGPLQESELSSNKEWSQIKCYAPDVVKKRR
;
A
#
# COMPACT_ATOMS: atom_id res chain seq x y z
N MET A 1 -5.57 -10.38 3.90
CA MET A 1 -6.65 -9.45 4.30
C MET A 1 -7.17 -8.73 3.06
N LYS A 2 -8.49 -8.68 2.84
CA LYS A 2 -9.05 -7.98 1.68
C LYS A 2 -9.03 -6.46 1.93
N LEU A 3 -8.63 -5.71 0.90
CA LEU A 3 -8.60 -4.25 0.90
C LEU A 3 -9.85 -3.73 0.17
N THR A 4 -9.71 -3.30 -1.09
CA THR A 4 -10.79 -2.83 -1.97
C THR A 4 -10.62 -3.45 -3.35
N GLN A 5 -11.71 -3.58 -4.13
CA GLN A 5 -11.70 -4.02 -5.55
C GLN A 5 -10.80 -5.24 -5.83
N GLY A 6 -10.84 -6.24 -4.95
CA GLY A 6 -10.06 -7.48 -5.11
C GLY A 6 -8.59 -7.41 -4.67
N TYR A 7 -8.06 -6.22 -4.33
CA TYR A 7 -6.74 -6.10 -3.74
C TYR A 7 -6.70 -6.73 -2.35
N LYS A 8 -5.57 -7.37 -2.04
CA LYS A 8 -5.35 -8.00 -0.73
C LYS A 8 -4.00 -7.60 -0.16
N LEU A 9 -3.96 -7.40 1.14
CA LEU A 9 -2.74 -7.33 1.92
C LEU A 9 -2.40 -8.75 2.39
N GLU A 10 -1.26 -9.27 1.96
CA GLU A 10 -0.80 -10.62 2.26
C GLU A 10 0.47 -10.57 3.11
N ARG A 11 0.56 -11.45 4.10
CA ARG A 11 1.77 -11.63 4.91
C ARG A 11 2.52 -12.82 4.34
N PHE A 12 3.82 -12.67 4.11
CA PHE A 12 4.68 -13.74 3.66
C PHE A 12 5.42 -14.29 4.87
N ASP A 13 5.15 -15.55 5.20
CA ASP A 13 5.67 -16.19 6.42
C ASP A 13 7.20 -16.29 6.45
N GLU A 14 7.85 -16.43 5.29
CA GLU A 14 9.32 -16.55 5.21
C GLU A 14 10.07 -15.35 5.80
N ASN A 15 9.57 -14.13 5.61
CA ASN A 15 10.21 -12.90 6.12
C ASN A 15 9.31 -12.14 7.11
N GLY A 16 8.11 -12.65 7.40
CA GLY A 16 7.10 -12.00 8.21
C GLY A 16 6.61 -10.63 7.67
N LYS A 17 6.90 -10.32 6.41
CA LYS A 17 6.62 -9.02 5.77
C LYS A 17 5.27 -8.99 5.08
N TYR A 18 4.75 -7.79 4.86
CA TYR A 18 3.46 -7.57 4.20
C TYR A 18 3.63 -6.95 2.82
N TYR A 19 2.80 -7.40 1.88
CA TYR A 19 2.78 -6.91 0.50
C TYR A 19 1.33 -6.72 0.05
N VAL A 20 1.09 -5.75 -0.82
CA VAL A 20 -0.22 -5.56 -1.46
C VAL A 20 -0.24 -6.33 -2.78
N ILE A 21 -1.13 -7.31 -2.89
CA ILE A 21 -1.30 -8.15 -4.07
C ILE A 21 -2.53 -7.66 -4.85
N ALA A 22 -2.35 -7.47 -6.16
CA ALA A 22 -3.44 -7.11 -7.04
C ALA A 22 -4.28 -8.36 -7.38
N PRO A 23 -5.56 -8.20 -7.72
CA PRO A 23 -6.42 -9.36 -8.05
C PRO A 23 -5.91 -10.17 -9.25
N ASP A 24 -5.27 -9.51 -10.22
CA ASP A 24 -4.81 -10.12 -11.48
C ASP A 24 -3.27 -10.24 -11.58
N ASP A 25 -2.52 -9.85 -10.54
CA ASP A 25 -1.06 -9.76 -10.62
C ASP A 25 -0.40 -10.35 -9.37
N TRP A 26 0.58 -11.22 -9.62
CA TRP A 26 1.32 -11.98 -8.61
C TRP A 26 2.81 -11.62 -8.63
N SER A 27 3.14 -10.37 -8.97
CA SER A 27 4.53 -9.92 -8.99
C SER A 27 5.20 -10.11 -7.63
N VAL A 28 6.48 -10.48 -7.67
CA VAL A 28 7.35 -10.63 -6.50
C VAL A 28 7.53 -9.25 -5.87
N GLY A 29 6.92 -9.03 -4.70
CA GLY A 29 6.89 -7.70 -4.05
C GLY A 29 5.55 -6.97 -4.15
N GLY A 30 4.56 -7.54 -4.85
CA GLY A 30 3.22 -6.98 -4.99
C GLY A 30 3.18 -5.71 -5.84
N VAL A 31 2.05 -5.02 -5.82
CA VAL A 31 1.79 -3.82 -6.66
C VAL A 31 2.74 -2.66 -6.36
N PHE A 32 3.31 -2.60 -5.15
CA PHE A 32 4.27 -1.58 -4.76
C PHE A 32 5.72 -2.05 -4.82
N ASP A 33 5.97 -3.30 -5.22
CA ASP A 33 7.29 -3.92 -5.33
C ASP A 33 8.18 -3.60 -4.10
N GLY A 34 7.61 -3.90 -2.93
CA GLY A 34 8.20 -3.51 -1.64
C GLY A 34 7.38 -3.90 -0.42
N ILE A 35 8.04 -3.79 0.73
CA ILE A 35 7.48 -4.15 2.04
C ILE A 35 6.56 -3.04 2.53
N VAL A 36 5.33 -3.39 2.86
CA VAL A 36 4.32 -2.47 3.40
C VAL A 36 4.51 -2.31 4.90
N GLU A 37 4.91 -1.12 5.34
CA GLU A 37 5.05 -0.76 6.75
C GLU A 37 3.78 -0.15 7.34
N ARG A 38 3.08 0.64 6.52
CA ARG A 38 1.78 1.24 6.86
C ARG A 38 0.87 1.18 5.67
N ILE A 39 -0.43 1.03 5.93
CA ILE A 39 -1.44 0.97 4.88
C ILE A 39 -2.76 1.58 5.34
N GLY A 40 -3.43 2.24 4.41
CA GLY A 40 -4.81 2.69 4.50
C GLY A 40 -5.43 2.69 3.11
N TRP A 41 -6.75 2.55 3.02
CA TRP A 41 -7.45 2.60 1.73
C TRP A 41 -8.86 3.13 1.89
N ASN A 42 -9.44 3.55 0.76
CA ASN A 42 -10.86 3.77 0.58
C ASN A 42 -11.33 3.00 -0.67
N GLN A 43 -12.43 3.43 -1.30
CA GLN A 43 -12.95 2.77 -2.49
C GLN A 43 -12.09 3.01 -3.74
N ASP A 44 -11.41 4.16 -3.84
CA ASP A 44 -10.71 4.63 -5.04
C ASP A 44 -9.18 4.53 -4.93
N TRP A 45 -8.63 4.57 -3.72
CA TRP A 45 -7.21 4.72 -3.44
C TRP A 45 -6.72 3.75 -2.35
N ILE A 46 -5.52 3.23 -2.54
CA ILE A 46 -4.74 2.51 -1.52
C ILE A 46 -3.46 3.30 -1.26
N LEU A 47 -3.28 3.78 -0.04
CA LEU A 47 -2.06 4.43 0.42
C LEU A 47 -1.22 3.46 1.22
N ALA A 48 0.06 3.37 0.91
CA ALA A 48 0.99 2.55 1.65
C ALA A 48 2.33 3.27 1.86
N ARG A 49 2.92 3.09 3.03
CA ARG A 49 4.34 3.39 3.25
C ARG A 49 5.11 2.12 2.95
N VAL A 50 6.04 2.22 2.00
CA VAL A 50 6.72 1.09 1.40
C VAL A 50 8.22 1.22 1.59
N THR A 51 8.84 0.19 2.16
CA THR A 51 10.28 0.00 2.14
C THR A 51 10.64 -0.87 0.94
N ARG A 52 11.40 -0.31 0.01
CA ARG A 52 11.80 -1.00 -1.23
C ARG A 52 12.83 -2.09 -0.93
N LEU A 53 12.77 -3.19 -1.68
CA LEU A 53 13.66 -4.33 -1.49
C LEU A 53 15.06 -4.08 -2.09
N TYR A 54 15.13 -3.30 -3.16
CA TYR A 54 16.39 -2.92 -3.81
C TYR A 54 16.93 -1.60 -3.27
N ARG A 55 18.24 -1.56 -2.98
CA ARG A 55 18.92 -0.38 -2.40
C ARG A 55 18.95 0.86 -3.32
N GLY A 56 18.57 0.73 -4.59
CA GLY A 56 18.48 1.84 -5.53
C GLY A 56 17.11 2.53 -5.56
N ASP A 57 16.07 1.90 -5.01
CA ASP A 57 14.71 2.40 -5.06
C ASP A 57 14.36 3.21 -3.81
N THR A 58 13.66 4.32 -4.04
CA THR A 58 13.30 5.24 -2.96
C THR A 58 12.17 4.65 -2.12
N SER A 59 12.46 4.37 -0.85
CA SER A 59 11.42 4.03 0.13
C SER A 59 10.61 5.28 0.48
N GLY A 60 9.31 5.12 0.72
CA GLY A 60 8.45 6.26 0.99
C GLY A 60 6.97 5.94 0.90
N TRP A 61 6.15 6.97 0.76
CA TRP A 61 4.72 6.80 0.58
C TRP A 61 4.38 6.57 -0.89
N TYR A 62 3.44 5.68 -1.13
CA TYR A 62 2.91 5.38 -2.45
C TYR A 62 1.38 5.36 -2.39
N ALA A 63 0.76 5.85 -3.45
CA ALA A 63 -0.67 5.81 -3.66
C ALA A 63 -0.97 4.95 -4.89
N LEU A 64 -1.88 4.01 -4.77
CA LEU A 64 -2.41 3.25 -5.88
C LEU A 64 -3.84 3.73 -6.16
N GLU A 65 -4.06 4.22 -7.38
CA GLU A 65 -5.40 4.47 -7.90
C GLU A 65 -5.99 3.15 -8.38
N VAL A 66 -7.06 2.72 -7.73
CA VAL A 66 -7.65 1.39 -7.90
C VAL A 66 -8.33 1.24 -9.26
N LYS A 67 -8.96 2.31 -9.75
CA LYS A 67 -9.69 2.33 -11.03
C LYS A 67 -8.76 2.15 -12.23
N THR A 68 -7.63 2.86 -12.23
CA THR A 68 -6.67 2.88 -13.34
C THR A 68 -5.51 1.90 -13.13
N LYS A 69 -5.44 1.27 -11.95
CA LYS A 69 -4.31 0.45 -11.47
C LYS A 69 -2.98 1.22 -11.48
N ARG A 70 -3.03 2.56 -11.38
CA ARG A 70 -1.85 3.43 -11.46
C ARG A 70 -1.22 3.63 -10.09
N VAL A 71 0.07 3.32 -9.96
CA VAL A 71 0.87 3.63 -8.78
C VAL A 71 1.50 5.02 -8.93
N VAL A 72 1.44 5.82 -7.87
CA VAL A 72 2.00 7.16 -7.75
C VAL A 72 2.92 7.19 -6.53
N GLY A 73 4.17 7.59 -6.74
CA GLY A 73 5.14 7.80 -5.68
C GLY A 73 6.58 7.71 -6.17
N PRO A 74 7.58 7.95 -5.30
CA PRO A 74 7.43 8.21 -3.86
C PRO A 74 6.81 9.59 -3.57
N LEU A 75 5.88 9.63 -2.62
CA LEU A 75 5.18 10.82 -2.14
C LEU A 75 5.80 11.29 -0.81
N GLN A 76 5.77 12.60 -0.58
CA GLN A 76 6.09 13.19 0.72
C GLN A 76 4.87 13.23 1.63
N GLU A 77 5.07 13.28 2.95
CA GLU A 77 3.97 13.38 3.92
C GLU A 77 3.13 14.65 3.74
N SER A 78 3.75 15.74 3.29
CA SER A 78 3.06 16.99 2.93
C SER A 78 2.10 16.81 1.76
N GLU A 79 2.42 15.96 0.78
CA GLU A 79 1.56 15.68 -0.38
C GLU A 79 0.31 14.89 0.04
N LEU A 80 0.48 13.94 0.96
CA LEU A 80 -0.63 13.16 1.52
C LEU A 80 -1.63 14.04 2.27
N SER A 81 -1.12 15.04 2.99
CA SER A 81 -1.95 15.95 3.78
C SER A 81 -2.60 17.03 2.92
N SER A 82 -1.93 17.46 1.86
CA SER A 82 -2.44 18.48 0.92
C SER A 82 -3.53 17.94 0.00
N ASN A 83 -3.48 16.65 -0.35
CA ASN A 83 -4.49 16.03 -1.19
C ASN A 83 -5.75 15.68 -0.39
N LYS A 84 -6.91 16.23 -0.78
CA LYS A 84 -8.20 15.98 -0.13
C LYS A 84 -8.60 14.49 -0.13
N GLU A 85 -8.26 13.76 -1.19
CA GLU A 85 -8.61 12.34 -1.31
C GLU A 85 -7.77 11.46 -0.37
N TRP A 86 -6.49 11.83 -0.20
CA TRP A 86 -5.54 11.05 0.60
C TRP A 86 -5.57 11.41 2.08
N SER A 87 -5.80 12.68 2.42
CA SER A 87 -5.83 13.16 3.81
C SER A 87 -6.94 12.51 4.67
N GLN A 88 -7.99 12.01 4.03
CA GLN A 88 -9.09 11.28 4.69
C GLN A 88 -8.73 9.82 5.01
N ILE A 89 -7.70 9.27 4.36
CA ILE A 89 -7.32 7.87 4.48
C ILE A 89 -6.35 7.71 5.65
N LYS A 90 -6.84 7.12 6.74
CA LYS A 90 -6.00 6.81 7.90
C LYS A 90 -5.17 5.57 7.64
N CYS A 91 -3.86 5.73 7.66
CA CYS A 91 -2.90 4.65 7.47
C CYS A 91 -2.40 4.11 8.82
N TYR A 92 -2.41 2.79 8.99
CA TYR A 92 -1.93 2.12 10.20
C TYR A 92 -0.97 0.98 9.85
N ALA A 93 -0.29 0.45 10.87
CA ALA A 93 0.54 -0.75 10.69
C ALA A 93 -0.32 -1.95 10.27
N PRO A 94 0.15 -2.80 9.34
CA PRO A 94 -0.62 -3.90 8.78
C PRO A 94 -1.18 -4.87 9.84
N ASP A 95 -0.48 -5.06 10.95
CA ASP A 95 -0.96 -5.88 12.08
C ASP A 95 -2.14 -5.27 12.84
N VAL A 96 -2.22 -3.94 12.93
CA VAL A 96 -3.30 -3.23 13.63
C VAL A 96 -4.57 -3.20 12.78
N VAL A 97 -4.41 -3.07 11.47
CA VAL A 97 -5.52 -2.94 10.52
C VAL A 97 -6.42 -4.19 10.49
N LYS A 98 -5.90 -5.36 10.86
CA LYS A 98 -6.64 -6.64 10.90
C LYS A 98 -7.94 -6.61 11.73
N LYS A 99 -8.17 -5.58 12.56
CA LYS A 99 -9.30 -5.49 13.51
C LYS A 99 -10.52 -4.67 13.06
N ARG A 100 -10.54 -4.04 11.88
CA ARG A 100 -11.77 -3.41 11.37
C ARG A 100 -12.60 -4.45 10.63
N ARG A 101 -13.42 -5.19 11.39
CA ARG A 101 -14.41 -6.14 10.90
C ARG A 101 -15.81 -5.56 11.08
#